data_AF-A0A6J4FEF8-F1
#
_entry.id   AF-A0A6J4FEF8-F1
#
_cell.length_a   1.000
_cell.length_b   1.000
_cell.length_c   1.000
_cell.angle_alpha   90.00
_cell.angle_beta   90.00
_cell.angle_gamma   90.00
#
_symmetry.space_group_name_H-M   'P 1'
#
loop_
_entity.id
_entity.type
_entity.pdbx_description
1 polymer ?
#
loop_
_entity_poly.entity_id
_entity_poly.type
_entity_poly.pdbx_seq_one_letter_code
_entity_poly.pdbx_strand_id
1 'polypeptide(L)'
;MIRLCLPKEPYWLDLPFGVRLHVRPLTTATYEAARIKGWRKARAIAREFADLKAVGGDVSGLPDLRDDDAVAGFSQLLFAQALARAAILEWEGVLEADGAPAAVSDTTVADLMLIQGVAEAFVGLYTAPHEAVLAEGNVSRPAADGTSAAGQDTAASATTTAPNAPVTEAAPPT
;
A
#
# COMPACT_ATOMS: atom_id res chain seq x y z
N MET A 1 3.67 2.64 21.11
CA MET A 1 2.71 3.69 20.68
C MET A 1 2.84 3.83 19.17
N ILE A 2 2.08 4.69 18.49
CA ILE A 2 2.29 5.01 17.07
C ILE A 2 2.14 6.52 16.88
N ARG A 3 3.10 7.16 16.19
CA ARG A 3 3.06 8.56 15.78
C ARG A 3 2.51 8.70 14.37
N LEU A 4 1.42 9.44 14.19
CA LEU A 4 0.74 9.62 12.89
C LEU A 4 1.38 10.69 11.99
N CYS A 5 2.70 10.63 11.83
CA CYS A 5 3.52 11.60 11.08
C CYS A 5 3.63 11.25 9.58
N LEU A 6 2.50 11.11 8.89
CA LEU A 6 2.46 10.87 7.45
C LEU A 6 2.35 12.20 6.66
N PRO A 7 3.08 12.37 5.53
CA PRO A 7 2.93 13.52 4.65
C PRO A 7 1.48 13.79 4.23
N LYS A 8 1.11 15.06 4.07
CA LYS A 8 -0.24 15.53 3.70
C LYS A 8 -0.29 16.34 2.42
N GLU A 9 0.85 16.87 1.99
CA GLU A 9 1.01 17.66 0.77
C GLU A 9 2.04 16.98 -0.15
N PRO A 10 2.04 17.28 -1.46
CA PRO A 10 3.08 16.82 -2.36
C PRO A 10 4.49 17.17 -1.89
N TYR A 11 5.45 16.30 -2.17
CA TYR A 11 6.83 16.46 -1.72
C TYR A 11 7.82 15.81 -2.70
N TRP A 12 9.07 16.25 -2.64
CA TRP A 12 10.14 15.76 -3.51
C TRP A 12 10.84 14.55 -2.89
N LEU A 13 11.15 13.57 -3.74
CA LEU A 13 12.05 12.45 -3.46
C LEU A 13 13.31 12.62 -4.30
N ASP A 14 14.48 12.53 -3.66
CA ASP A 14 15.78 12.54 -4.33
C ASP A 14 16.24 11.09 -4.57
N LEU A 15 16.42 10.70 -5.84
CA LEU A 15 16.75 9.34 -6.27
C LEU A 15 18.20 9.27 -6.81
N PRO A 16 18.75 8.05 -7.01
CA PRO A 16 20.02 7.87 -7.71
C PRO A 16 20.04 8.52 -9.11
N PHE A 17 21.26 8.71 -9.64
CA PHE A 17 21.50 9.28 -10.98
C PHE A 17 21.04 10.73 -11.18
N GLY A 18 20.74 11.46 -10.10
CA GLY A 18 20.29 12.86 -10.18
C GLY A 18 18.81 13.02 -10.55
N VAL A 19 18.04 11.93 -10.52
CA VAL A 19 16.59 11.96 -10.72
C VAL A 19 15.92 12.50 -9.45
N ARG A 20 14.95 13.40 -9.61
CA ARG A 20 14.11 13.89 -8.50
C ARG A 20 12.65 13.75 -8.89
N LEU A 21 11.81 13.22 -8.00
CA LEU A 21 10.40 12.96 -8.26
C LEU A 21 9.52 13.78 -7.31
N HIS A 22 8.63 14.62 -7.86
CA HIS A 22 7.59 15.27 -7.07
C HIS A 22 6.38 14.34 -7.00
N VAL A 23 6.01 13.92 -5.80
CA VAL A 23 5.00 12.87 -5.59
C VAL A 23 3.86 13.35 -4.69
N ARG A 24 2.66 12.83 -4.94
CA ARG A 24 1.52 12.93 -4.02
C ARG A 24 1.82 12.17 -2.71
N PRO A 25 1.16 12.49 -1.58
CA PRO A 25 1.19 11.65 -0.39
C PRO A 25 0.74 10.20 -0.66
N LEU A 26 1.53 9.23 -0.21
CA LEU A 26 1.13 7.82 -0.27
C LEU A 26 -0.02 7.53 0.69
N THR A 27 -1.05 6.84 0.19
CA THR A 27 -2.11 6.25 1.03
C THR A 27 -2.07 4.72 0.92
N THR A 28 -2.55 4.02 1.95
CA THR A 28 -2.69 2.56 1.95
C THR A 28 -3.54 2.07 0.77
N ALA A 29 -4.60 2.81 0.42
CA ALA A 29 -5.47 2.48 -0.71
C ALA A 29 -4.71 2.57 -2.05
N THR A 30 -3.89 3.62 -2.25
CA THR A 30 -3.04 3.77 -3.44
C THR A 30 -1.99 2.68 -3.53
N TYR A 31 -1.34 2.35 -2.40
CA TYR A 31 -0.33 1.29 -2.31
C TYR A 31 -0.91 -0.08 -2.70
N GLU A 32 -2.01 -0.48 -2.06
CA GLU A 32 -2.63 -1.78 -2.31
C GLU A 32 -3.25 -1.87 -3.71
N ALA A 33 -3.85 -0.79 -4.22
CA ALA A 33 -4.33 -0.73 -5.59
C ALA A 33 -3.19 -0.93 -6.62
N ALA A 34 -2.00 -0.37 -6.36
CA ALA A 34 -0.82 -0.61 -7.18
C ALA A 34 -0.33 -2.06 -7.07
N ARG A 35 -0.24 -2.61 -5.85
CA ARG A 35 0.21 -4.00 -5.60
C ARG A 35 -0.69 -5.02 -6.28
N ILE A 36 -2.00 -4.87 -6.13
CA ILE A 36 -3.01 -5.70 -6.80
C ILE A 36 -2.95 -5.52 -8.33
N LYS A 37 -2.71 -4.31 -8.84
CA LYS A 37 -2.55 -4.06 -10.28
C LYS A 37 -1.33 -4.80 -10.84
N GLY A 38 -0.18 -4.72 -10.17
CA GLY A 38 1.07 -5.39 -10.56
C GLY A 38 0.89 -6.91 -10.64
N TRP A 39 0.43 -7.53 -9.55
CA TRP A 39 0.16 -8.96 -9.46
C TRP A 39 -0.87 -9.45 -10.50
N ARG A 40 -1.98 -8.71 -10.68
CA ARG A 40 -3.02 -9.07 -11.65
C ARG A 40 -2.52 -8.99 -13.09
N LYS A 41 -1.73 -7.96 -13.43
CA LYS A 41 -1.11 -7.83 -14.76
C LYS A 41 -0.10 -8.96 -15.00
N ALA A 42 0.80 -9.23 -14.06
CA ALA A 42 1.79 -10.30 -14.18
C ALA A 42 1.12 -11.66 -14.46
N ARG A 43 0.07 -12.00 -13.72
CA ARG A 43 -0.70 -13.24 -13.94
C ARG A 43 -1.51 -13.27 -15.24
N ALA A 44 -1.88 -12.14 -15.82
CA ALA A 44 -2.49 -12.10 -17.15
C ALA A 44 -1.43 -12.40 -18.22
N ILE A 45 -0.31 -11.66 -18.19
CA ILE A 45 0.79 -11.80 -19.15
C ILE A 45 1.44 -13.19 -19.06
N ALA A 46 1.56 -13.79 -17.87
CA ALA A 46 2.09 -15.16 -17.72
C ALA A 46 1.21 -16.23 -18.39
N ARG A 47 -0.12 -16.04 -18.43
CA ARG A 47 -1.04 -16.92 -19.18
C ARG A 47 -0.86 -16.72 -20.69
N GLU A 48 -0.90 -15.47 -21.14
CA GLU A 48 -0.70 -15.13 -22.56
C GLU A 48 0.67 -15.62 -23.07
N PHE A 49 1.73 -15.54 -22.25
CA PHE A 49 3.06 -16.08 -22.54
C PHE A 49 3.03 -17.60 -22.73
N ALA A 50 2.32 -18.34 -21.88
CA ALA A 50 2.19 -19.79 -22.02
C ALA A 50 1.46 -20.16 -23.32
N ASP A 51 0.38 -19.43 -23.65
CA ASP A 51 -0.40 -19.63 -24.87
C ASP A 51 0.41 -19.31 -26.14
N LEU A 52 1.11 -18.16 -26.19
CA LEU A 52 1.99 -17.81 -27.31
C LEU A 52 3.12 -18.83 -27.50
N LYS A 53 3.79 -19.22 -26.41
CA LYS A 53 4.93 -20.15 -26.45
C LYS A 53 4.50 -21.55 -26.90
N ALA A 54 3.27 -21.97 -26.59
CA ALA A 54 2.70 -23.24 -27.04
C ALA A 54 2.48 -23.30 -28.58
N VAL A 55 2.22 -22.15 -29.22
CA VAL A 55 2.06 -22.04 -30.69
C VAL A 55 3.35 -21.57 -31.41
N GLY A 56 4.48 -21.47 -30.70
CA GLY A 56 5.75 -21.04 -31.27
C GLY A 56 5.87 -19.53 -31.54
N GLY A 57 5.05 -18.70 -30.89
CA GLY A 57 5.15 -17.24 -30.97
C GLY A 57 6.40 -16.68 -30.30
N ASP A 58 6.83 -15.50 -30.73
CA ASP A 58 7.98 -14.81 -30.12
C ASP A 58 7.60 -14.23 -28.74
N VAL A 59 8.48 -14.49 -27.77
CA VAL A 59 8.38 -14.04 -26.38
C VAL A 59 9.74 -13.57 -25.84
N SER A 60 10.71 -13.29 -26.72
CA SER A 60 12.12 -13.00 -26.38
C SER A 60 12.32 -11.77 -25.48
N GLY A 61 11.37 -10.83 -25.46
CA GLY A 61 11.39 -9.64 -24.62
C GLY A 61 10.91 -9.83 -23.17
N LEU A 62 10.55 -11.05 -22.76
CA LEU A 62 10.06 -11.36 -21.42
C LEU A 62 10.95 -12.40 -20.72
N PRO A 63 11.05 -12.38 -19.37
CA PRO A 63 11.62 -13.51 -18.62
C PRO A 63 10.75 -14.76 -18.83
N ASP A 64 11.23 -15.95 -18.46
CA ASP A 64 10.45 -17.18 -18.64
C ASP A 64 9.31 -17.28 -17.62
N LEU A 65 8.16 -16.66 -17.91
CA LEU A 65 6.98 -16.55 -17.02
C LEU A 65 6.26 -17.89 -16.73
N ARG A 66 6.94 -19.02 -16.95
CA ARG A 66 6.58 -20.36 -16.44
C ARG A 66 7.22 -20.64 -15.08
N ASP A 67 8.27 -19.88 -14.73
CA ASP A 67 8.91 -19.89 -13.41
C ASP A 67 8.16 -18.92 -12.48
N ASP A 68 7.74 -19.42 -11.32
CA ASP A 68 7.01 -18.65 -10.32
C ASP A 68 7.87 -17.50 -9.75
N ASP A 69 9.20 -17.67 -9.66
CA ASP A 69 10.11 -16.62 -9.21
C ASP A 69 10.23 -15.49 -10.27
N ALA A 70 10.26 -15.86 -11.55
CA ALA A 70 10.20 -14.90 -12.66
C ALA A 70 8.87 -14.12 -12.68
N VAL A 71 7.75 -14.79 -12.42
CA VAL A 71 6.43 -14.15 -12.29
C VAL A 71 6.38 -13.22 -11.06
N ALA A 72 6.98 -13.62 -9.94
CA ALA A 72 7.08 -12.80 -8.74
C ALA A 72 7.88 -11.52 -9.00
N GLY A 73 9.09 -11.64 -9.57
CA GLY A 73 9.93 -10.50 -9.94
C GLY A 73 9.26 -9.56 -10.95
N PHE A 74 8.63 -10.11 -11.98
CA PHE A 74 7.88 -9.31 -12.96
C PHE A 74 6.66 -8.60 -12.34
N SER A 75 6.00 -9.23 -11.35
CA SER A 75 4.91 -8.59 -10.61
C SER A 75 5.39 -7.40 -9.75
N GLN A 76 6.63 -7.46 -9.23
CA GLN A 76 7.25 -6.39 -8.46
C GLN A 76 7.59 -5.18 -9.35
N LEU A 77 8.12 -5.40 -10.56
CA LEU A 77 8.30 -4.35 -11.56
C LEU A 77 6.97 -3.67 -11.91
N LEU A 78 5.95 -4.47 -12.25
CA LEU A 78 4.62 -3.95 -12.60
C LEU A 78 3.92 -3.24 -11.43
N PHE A 79 4.25 -3.61 -10.18
CA PHE A 79 3.84 -2.89 -8.97
C PHE A 79 4.56 -1.54 -8.86
N ALA A 80 5.89 -1.48 -9.01
CA ALA A 80 6.66 -0.24 -8.97
C ALA A 80 6.16 0.76 -10.03
N GLN A 81 5.96 0.30 -11.27
CA GLN A 81 5.35 1.09 -12.35
C GLN A 81 3.93 1.59 -11.99
N ALA A 82 3.08 0.72 -11.43
CA ALA A 82 1.73 1.08 -11.03
C ALA A 82 1.69 2.12 -9.88
N LEU A 83 2.64 2.02 -8.95
CA LEU A 83 2.78 2.92 -7.80
C LEU A 83 3.34 4.28 -8.25
N ALA A 84 4.42 4.28 -9.05
CA ALA A 84 5.01 5.47 -9.66
C ALA A 84 3.98 6.27 -10.47
N ARG A 85 3.20 5.58 -11.31
CA ARG A 85 2.15 6.21 -12.13
C ARG A 85 1.04 6.87 -11.31
N ALA A 86 0.76 6.35 -10.11
CA ALA A 86 -0.22 6.94 -9.19
C ALA A 86 0.38 8.06 -8.30
N ALA A 87 1.69 8.04 -8.08
CA ALA A 87 2.42 8.96 -7.21
C ALA A 87 2.82 10.25 -7.93
N ILE A 88 3.55 10.12 -9.04
CA ILE A 88 4.32 11.20 -9.68
C ILE A 88 3.41 12.31 -10.23
N LEU A 89 3.83 13.55 -10.01
CA LEU A 89 3.25 14.78 -10.55
C LEU A 89 4.15 15.34 -11.66
N GLU A 90 5.44 15.46 -11.36
CA GLU A 90 6.50 16.00 -12.21
C GLU A 90 7.85 15.42 -11.74
N TRP A 91 8.91 15.63 -12.52
CA TRP A 91 10.27 15.17 -12.20
C TRP A 91 11.36 16.10 -12.72
N GLU A 92 12.57 15.92 -12.22
CA GLU A 92 13.80 16.50 -12.73
C GLU A 92 14.81 15.38 -13.03
N GLY A 93 15.76 15.60 -13.94
CA GLY A 93 16.83 14.65 -14.26
C GLY A 93 16.46 13.48 -15.18
N VAL A 94 15.21 13.38 -15.64
CA VAL A 94 14.78 12.38 -16.64
C VAL A 94 14.76 13.04 -18.03
N LEU A 95 15.54 12.50 -18.96
CA LEU A 95 15.73 13.05 -20.31
C LEU A 95 15.37 12.03 -21.39
N GLU A 96 14.89 12.51 -22.52
CA GLU A 96 14.73 11.77 -23.77
C GLU A 96 16.09 11.50 -24.45
N ALA A 97 16.10 10.69 -25.51
CA ALA A 97 17.32 10.30 -26.23
C ALA A 97 18.08 11.47 -26.90
N ASP A 98 17.42 12.61 -27.13
CA ASP A 98 18.02 13.83 -27.66
C ASP A 98 18.52 14.80 -26.56
N GLY A 99 18.31 14.46 -25.28
CA GLY A 99 18.66 15.26 -24.12
C GLY A 99 17.59 16.27 -23.68
N ALA A 100 16.41 16.31 -24.33
CA ALA A 100 15.29 17.12 -23.85
C ALA A 100 14.66 16.52 -22.58
N PRO A 101 14.08 17.32 -21.66
CA PRO A 101 13.36 16.78 -20.51
C PRO A 101 12.17 15.90 -20.92
N ALA A 102 12.14 14.67 -20.42
CA ALA A 102 11.06 13.73 -20.71
C ALA A 102 9.75 14.19 -20.06
N ALA A 103 8.61 14.04 -20.75
CA ALA A 103 7.31 14.35 -20.16
C ALA A 103 6.84 13.20 -19.26
N VAL A 104 6.15 13.47 -18.14
CA VAL A 104 5.56 12.42 -17.30
C VAL A 104 4.39 11.76 -18.03
N SER A 105 4.60 10.52 -18.49
CA SER A 105 3.62 9.72 -19.24
C SER A 105 3.59 8.27 -18.73
N ASP A 106 2.61 7.47 -19.15
CA ASP A 106 2.57 6.03 -18.85
C ASP A 106 3.84 5.31 -19.34
N THR A 107 4.35 5.67 -20.52
CA THR A 107 5.54 5.08 -21.15
C THR A 107 6.81 5.48 -20.40
N THR A 108 7.08 6.78 -20.29
CA THR A 108 8.31 7.28 -19.64
C THR A 108 8.39 6.91 -18.15
N VAL A 109 7.26 6.81 -17.44
CA VAL A 109 7.22 6.26 -16.06
C VAL A 109 7.52 4.76 -16.06
N ALA A 110 7.03 4.00 -17.05
CA ALA A 110 7.33 2.59 -17.16
C ALA A 110 8.83 2.34 -17.42
N ASP A 111 9.42 3.11 -18.34
CA ASP A 111 10.83 3.05 -18.72
C ASP A 111 11.76 3.45 -17.57
N LEU A 112 11.45 4.53 -16.85
CA LEU A 112 12.22 4.95 -15.67
C LEU A 112 12.27 3.85 -14.59
N MET A 113 11.18 3.09 -14.43
CA MET A 113 11.09 1.97 -13.48
C MET A 113 11.71 0.66 -14.01
N LEU A 114 12.17 0.58 -15.26
CA LEU A 114 13.02 -0.53 -15.73
C LEU A 114 14.45 -0.42 -15.16
N ILE A 115 14.87 0.77 -14.72
CA ILE A 115 16.18 0.97 -14.09
C ILE A 115 16.09 0.50 -12.63
N GLN A 116 16.58 -0.72 -12.36
CA GLN A 116 16.44 -1.41 -11.06
C GLN A 116 16.74 -0.51 -9.85
N GLY A 117 17.89 0.17 -9.83
CA GLY A 117 18.27 1.04 -8.71
C GLY A 117 17.39 2.28 -8.53
N VAL A 118 16.70 2.74 -9.58
CA VAL A 118 15.70 3.82 -9.49
C VAL A 118 14.38 3.28 -8.96
N ALA A 119 13.95 2.10 -9.41
CA ALA A 119 12.73 1.45 -8.92
C ALA A 119 12.82 1.06 -7.44
N GLU A 120 13.96 0.49 -7.01
CA GLU A 120 14.23 0.17 -5.60
C GLU A 120 14.25 1.43 -4.73
N ALA A 121 14.99 2.47 -5.13
CA ALA A 121 15.04 3.73 -4.41
C ALA A 121 13.67 4.42 -4.34
N PHE A 122 12.91 4.44 -5.45
CA PHE A 122 11.56 4.98 -5.47
C PHE A 122 10.65 4.28 -4.47
N VAL A 123 10.57 2.94 -4.53
CA VAL A 123 9.68 2.17 -3.66
C VAL A 123 10.06 2.41 -2.19
N GLY A 124 11.35 2.21 -1.83
CA GLY A 124 11.80 2.34 -0.44
C GLY A 124 11.64 3.75 0.14
N LEU A 125 12.00 4.80 -0.61
CA LEU A 125 11.85 6.18 -0.13
C LEU A 125 10.37 6.59 0.00
N TYR A 126 9.51 6.12 -0.91
CA TYR A 126 8.09 6.48 -0.93
C TYR A 126 7.26 5.70 0.11
N THR A 127 7.68 4.49 0.51
CA THR A 127 7.03 3.70 1.57
C THR A 127 7.58 3.98 2.98
N ALA A 128 8.82 4.46 3.11
CA ALA A 128 9.48 4.67 4.41
C ALA A 128 8.63 5.38 5.49
N PRO A 129 7.83 6.43 5.21
CA PRO A 129 6.97 7.05 6.22
C PRO A 129 5.90 6.11 6.82
N HIS A 130 5.42 5.14 6.04
CA HIS A 130 4.44 4.14 6.48
C HIS A 130 5.13 2.95 7.18
N GLU A 131 6.34 2.59 6.78
CA GLU A 131 7.12 1.53 7.42
C GLU A 131 7.59 1.93 8.83
N ALA A 132 7.99 3.18 9.03
CA ALA A 132 8.34 3.72 10.34
C ALA A 132 7.17 3.64 11.35
N VAL A 133 5.94 3.88 10.87
CA VAL A 133 4.69 3.73 11.64
C VAL A 133 4.47 2.28 12.08
N LEU A 134 4.71 1.31 11.20
CA LEU A 134 4.58 -0.13 11.51
C LEU A 134 5.66 -0.60 12.49
N ALA A 135 6.88 -0.07 12.37
CA ALA A 135 7.98 -0.40 13.27
C ALA A 135 7.70 0.02 14.73
N GLU A 136 7.13 1.21 14.97
CA GLU A 136 6.79 1.69 16.32
C GLU A 136 5.74 0.80 17.02
N GLY A 137 4.77 0.30 16.24
CA GLY A 137 3.76 -0.65 16.70
C GLY A 137 4.38 -2.00 17.12
N ASN A 138 5.31 -2.54 16.32
CA ASN A 138 5.93 -3.84 16.58
C ASN A 138 6.80 -3.89 17.84
N VAL A 139 7.38 -2.76 18.26
CA VAL A 139 8.12 -2.65 19.53
C VAL A 139 7.19 -2.71 20.76
N SER A 140 5.88 -2.49 20.57
CA SER A 140 4.89 -2.36 21.66
C SER A 140 4.15 -3.67 22.01
N ARG A 141 4.69 -4.85 21.67
CA ARG A 141 4.08 -6.14 22.05
C ARG A 141 4.05 -6.31 23.57
N PRO A 142 2.91 -6.70 24.19
CA PRO A 142 2.88 -7.12 25.59
C PRO A 142 3.83 -8.31 25.83
N ALA A 143 4.45 -8.34 27.01
CA ALA A 143 5.17 -9.53 27.48
C ALA A 143 4.20 -10.72 27.62
N ALA A 144 4.71 -11.95 27.44
CA ALA A 144 3.88 -13.16 27.37
C ALA A 144 3.19 -13.53 28.70
N ASP A 145 3.64 -12.97 29.82
CA ASP A 145 3.21 -13.37 31.16
C ASP A 145 2.23 -12.36 31.76
N GLY A 146 0.95 -12.54 31.42
CA GLY A 146 -0.16 -11.72 31.89
C GLY A 146 -0.59 -12.01 33.34
N THR A 147 0.25 -11.73 34.33
CA THR A 147 -0.17 -11.60 35.74
C THR A 147 -0.52 -10.15 36.10
N SER A 148 -1.47 -9.58 35.36
CA SER A 148 -2.06 -8.29 35.71
C SER A 148 -2.85 -8.43 37.01
N ALA A 149 -2.50 -7.65 38.03
CA ALA A 149 -3.30 -7.54 39.24
C ALA A 149 -4.74 -7.08 38.89
N ALA A 150 -5.74 -7.62 39.60
CA ALA A 150 -7.13 -7.27 39.35
C ALA A 150 -7.34 -5.75 39.46
N GLY A 151 -7.87 -5.14 38.39
CA GLY A 151 -8.21 -3.72 38.38
C GLY A 151 -9.26 -3.42 39.45
N GLN A 152 -9.10 -2.31 40.17
CA GLN A 152 -10.08 -1.91 41.19
C GLN A 152 -11.40 -1.50 40.52
N ASP A 153 -12.51 -1.96 41.09
CA ASP A 153 -13.84 -1.71 40.55
C ASP A 153 -14.21 -0.23 40.72
N THR A 154 -14.47 0.46 39.61
CA THR A 154 -14.74 1.90 39.59
C THR A 154 -16.23 2.25 39.58
N ALA A 155 -17.12 1.25 39.59
CA ALA A 155 -18.55 1.44 39.65
C ALA A 155 -19.05 1.53 41.11
N ALA A 156 -19.64 2.66 41.49
CA ALA A 156 -20.38 2.77 42.75
C ALA A 156 -21.68 1.95 42.68
N SER A 157 -22.01 1.21 43.74
CA SER A 157 -23.22 0.38 43.81
C SER A 157 -24.50 1.21 43.68
N ALA A 158 -25.46 0.73 42.89
CA ALA A 158 -26.74 1.40 42.68
C ALA A 158 -27.70 1.24 43.88
N THR A 159 -28.26 2.36 44.35
CA THR A 159 -29.18 2.40 45.50
C THR A 159 -30.65 2.16 45.09
N THR A 160 -31.30 1.20 45.75
CA THR A 160 -32.75 0.88 45.69
C THR A 160 -33.57 1.80 46.62
N THR A 161 -34.86 2.11 46.43
CA THR A 161 -35.89 1.64 45.46
C THR A 161 -36.89 2.79 45.18
N ALA A 162 -37.55 2.83 44.02
CA ALA A 162 -38.74 3.68 43.81
C ALA A 162 -40.03 2.91 44.21
N PRO A 163 -40.99 3.52 44.94
CA PRO A 163 -42.23 2.85 45.30
C PRO A 163 -43.18 2.68 44.10
N ASN A 164 -43.89 1.55 44.05
CA ASN A 164 -44.84 1.23 42.99
C ASN A 164 -46.09 2.14 43.03
N ALA A 165 -46.61 2.51 41.85
CA ALA A 165 -47.88 3.22 41.71
C ALA A 165 -49.08 2.31 42.02
N PRO A 166 -50.19 2.85 42.56
CA PRO A 166 -51.40 2.08 42.85
C PRO A 166 -52.10 1.61 41.55
N VAL A 167 -52.70 0.42 41.62
CA VAL A 167 -53.44 -0.19 40.50
C VAL A 167 -54.81 0.45 40.36
N THR A 168 -55.13 0.95 39.16
CA THR A 168 -56.52 1.28 38.78
C THR A 168 -57.16 0.05 38.17
N GLU A 169 -58.24 -0.41 38.78
CA GLU A 169 -59.06 -1.54 38.33
C GLU A 169 -59.86 -1.17 37.07
N ALA A 170 -59.83 -2.04 36.05
CA ALA A 170 -60.58 -1.88 34.81
C ALA A 170 -61.79 -2.83 34.81
N ALA A 171 -62.99 -2.28 34.59
CA ALA A 171 -64.23 -3.06 34.54
C ALA A 171 -64.29 -3.96 33.28
N PRO A 172 -64.95 -5.13 33.36
CA PRO A 172 -65.02 -6.09 32.25
C PRO A 172 -66.04 -5.66 31.18
N PRO A 173 -65.83 -6.02 29.90
CA PRO A 173 -66.83 -5.88 28.84
C PRO A 173 -67.88 -7.01 28.88
N THR A 174 -69.08 -6.68 28.39
CA THR A 174 -70.19 -7.60 28.02
C THR A 174 -69.91 -8.38 26.75
#